data_AF-A0A4V1BZU4-F1
#
_entry.id   AF-A0A4V1BZU4-F1
#
_cell.length_a   1.000
_cell.length_b   1.000
_cell.length_c   1.000
_cell.angle_alpha   90.00
_cell.angle_beta   90.00
_cell.angle_gamma   90.00
#
_symmetry.space_group_name_H-M   'P 1'
#
loop_
_entity.id
_entity.type
_entity.pdbx_description
1 polymer ?
#
loop_
_entity_poly.entity_id
_entity_poly.type
_entity_poly.pdbx_seq_one_letter_code
_entity_poly.pdbx_strand_id
1 'polypeptide(L)' 'MTYGIRFTRQALEDLERLYDFVLERELRRGGDLAFAERAIEAIENGIAALSFSPVGADRKLSHL' A
#
# COMPACT_ATOMS: atom_id res chain seq x y z
N MET A 1 -18.80 -1.28 -11.96
CA MET A 1 -18.27 0.10 -12.06
C MET A 1 -16.86 0.06 -11.51
N THR A 2 -15.89 0.69 -12.16
CA THR A 2 -14.49 0.74 -11.71
C THR A 2 -14.04 2.19 -11.64
N TYR A 3 -13.33 2.55 -10.58
CA TYR A 3 -12.78 3.89 -10.34
C TYR A 3 -11.30 3.92 -10.75
N GLY A 4 -10.87 5.03 -11.34
CA GLY A 4 -9.45 5.24 -11.64
C GLY A 4 -8.67 5.58 -10.38
N ILE A 5 -7.59 4.86 -10.10
CA ILE A 5 -6.70 5.12 -8.97
C ILE A 5 -5.55 6.01 -9.43
N ARG A 6 -5.24 7.03 -8.62
CA ARG A 6 -4.08 7.88 -8.81
C ARG A 6 -3.31 7.97 -7.50
N PHE A 7 -2.01 7.73 -7.57
CA PHE A 7 -1.11 7.96 -6.44
C PHE A 7 -0.59 9.38 -6.47
N THR A 8 -0.45 9.98 -5.29
CA THR A 8 0.42 11.14 -5.14
C THR A 8 1.87 10.68 -5.22
N ARG A 9 2.79 11.61 -5.52
CA ARG A 9 4.22 11.30 -5.48
C ARG A 9 4.66 10.76 -4.12
N GLN A 10 4.19 11.40 -3.05
CA GLN A 10 4.48 10.98 -1.68
C GLN A 10 3.97 9.56 -1.39
N ALA A 11 2.79 9.19 -1.88
CA ALA A 11 2.26 7.84 -1.69
C ALA A 11 3.12 6.77 -2.40
N LEU A 12 3.70 7.08 -3.56
CA LEU A 12 4.66 6.17 -4.20
C LEU A 12 5.94 6.02 -3.38
N GLU A 13 6.49 7.13 -2.89
CA GLU A 13 7.66 7.11 -2.00
C GLU A 13 7.37 6.35 -0.69
N ASP A 14 6.16 6.45 -0.16
CA ASP A 14 5.73 5.71 1.02
C ASP A 14 5.70 4.20 0.77
N LEU A 15 5.30 3.75 -0.43
CA LEU A 15 5.32 2.34 -0.81
C LEU A 15 6.75 1.79 -0.91
N GLU A 16 7.67 2.55 -1.51
CA GLU A 16 9.09 2.20 -1.58
C GLU A 16 9.70 2.08 -0.16
N ARG A 17 9.48 3.09 0.68
CA ARG A 17 9.95 3.08 2.09
C ARG A 17 9.38 1.90 2.88
N LEU A 18 8.12 1.56 2.66
CA LEU A 18 7.48 0.45 3.35
C LEU A 18 8.08 -0.89 2.92
N TYR A 19 8.35 -1.07 1.63
CA TYR A 19 9.00 -2.28 1.13
C TYR A 19 10.40 -2.46 1.73
N ASP A 20 11.24 -1.42 1.68
CA ASP A 20 12.58 -1.45 2.25
C ASP A 20 12.56 -1.79 3.75
N PHE A 21 11.62 -1.17 4.50
CA PHE A 21 11.44 -1.46 5.92
C PHE A 21 11.11 -2.92 6.20
N VAL A 22 10.20 -3.52 5.42
CA VAL A 22 9.81 -4.93 5.59
C VAL A 22 10.97 -5.85 5.20
N LEU A 23 11.66 -5.55 4.10
CA LEU A 23 12.82 -6.31 3.64
C LEU A 23 13.94 -6.33 4.69
N GLU A 24 14.35 -5.17 5.19
CA GLU A 24 15.37 -5.03 6.23
C GLU A 24 14.98 -5.73 7.54
N ARG A 25 13.70 -5.65 7.90
CA ARG A 25 13.17 -6.33 9.10
C ARG A 25 13.30 -7.85 8.95
N GLU A 26 12.91 -8.41 7.82
CA GLU A 26 12.92 -9.87 7.65
C GLU A 26 14.33 -10.42 7.42
N LEU A 27 15.22 -9.67 6.75
CA LEU A 27 16.65 -9.98 6.69
C LEU A 27 17.26 -10.08 8.10
N ARG A 28 16.92 -9.17 9.03
CA ARG A 28 17.37 -9.23 10.43
C ARG A 28 16.77 -10.41 11.22
N ARG A 29 15.66 -10.98 10.77
CA ARG A 29 14.92 -12.06 11.46
C ARG A 29 15.25 -13.46 10.94
N GLY A 30 16.18 -13.57 10.00
CA GLY A 30 16.59 -14.86 9.41
C GLY A 30 16.22 -15.04 7.94
N GLY A 31 15.71 -13.99 7.28
CA GLY A 31 15.53 -13.95 5.83
C GLY A 31 14.23 -14.55 5.30
N ASP A 32 13.12 -14.51 6.06
CA ASP A 32 11.80 -14.88 5.54
C ASP A 32 11.26 -13.81 4.57
N LEU A 33 11.76 -13.82 3.33
CA LEU A 33 11.35 -12.89 2.29
C LEU A 33 9.91 -13.13 1.81
N ALA A 34 9.32 -14.30 2.10
CA ALA A 34 7.93 -14.59 1.76
C ALA A 34 6.95 -13.71 2.57
N PHE A 35 7.38 -13.14 3.70
CA PHE A 35 6.59 -12.12 4.40
C PHE A 35 6.58 -10.78 3.65
N ALA A 36 7.71 -10.37 3.04
CA ALA A 36 7.78 -9.16 2.23
C ALA A 36 6.92 -9.26 0.97
N GLU A 37 6.95 -10.41 0.30
CA GLU A 37 6.10 -10.70 -0.86
C GLU A 37 4.60 -10.63 -0.50
N ARG A 38 4.20 -11.28 0.60
CA ARG A 38 2.80 -11.22 1.09
C ARG A 38 2.37 -9.81 1.47
N ALA A 39 3.28 -8.98 1.96
CA ALA A 39 2.98 -7.58 2.27
C ALA A 39 2.69 -6.77 1.00
N ILE A 40 3.46 -6.97 -0.07
CA ILE A 40 3.18 -6.37 -1.39
C ILE A 40 1.82 -6.84 -1.90
N GLU A 41 1.56 -8.16 -1.89
CA GLU A 41 0.30 -8.73 -2.37
C GLU A 41 -0.92 -8.16 -1.63
N ALA A 42 -0.80 -7.96 -0.31
CA ALA A 42 -1.86 -7.34 0.49
C ALA A 42 -2.12 -5.87 0.09
N ILE A 43 -1.07 -5.11 -0.23
CA ILE A 43 -1.18 -3.71 -0.70
C ILE A 43 -1.84 -3.68 -2.08
N GLU A 44 -1.41 -4.52 -3.01
CA GLU A 44 -2.00 -4.63 -4.36
C GLU A 44 -3.49 -4.99 -4.29
N ASN A 45 -3.84 -5.95 -3.44
CA ASN A 45 -5.24 -6.34 -3.20
C ASN A 45 -6.06 -5.19 -2.60
N GLY A 46 -5.48 -4.43 -1.66
CA GLY A 46 -6.13 -3.24 -1.11
C GLY A 46 -6.38 -2.15 -2.17
N ILE A 47 -5.40 -1.89 -3.03
CA ILE A 47 -5.52 -0.97 -4.18
C ILE A 47 -6.60 -1.48 -5.14
N ALA A 48 -6.58 -2.77 -5.48
CA ALA A 48 -7.61 -3.37 -6.34
C ALA A 48 -9.02 -3.21 -5.74
N ALA A 49 -9.18 -3.40 -4.43
CA ALA A 49 -10.45 -3.20 -3.75
C ALA A 49 -10.96 -1.75 -3.86
N LEU A 50 -10.07 -0.75 -3.73
CA LEU A 50 -10.41 0.67 -3.92
C LEU A 50 -10.90 0.98 -5.34
N SER A 51 -10.49 0.18 -6.34
CA SER A 51 -10.97 0.35 -7.72
C SER A 51 -12.43 -0.07 -7.90
N PHE A 52 -12.97 -0.92 -7.02
CA PHE A 52 -14.36 -1.39 -7.09
C PHE A 52 -15.29 -0.62 -6.17
N SER A 53 -14.78 -0.18 -5.02
CA SER A 53 -15.55 0.64 -4.08
C SER A 53 -14.62 1.63 -3.37
N PRO A 54 -14.83 2.94 -3.54
CA PRO A 54 -14.01 3.97 -2.90
C PRO A 54 -14.30 4.09 -1.38
N VAL A 55 -15.11 3.21 -0.81
CA VAL A 55 -15.41 3.20 0.63
C VAL A 55 -14.15 2.86 1.44
N GLY A 56 -13.57 3.89 2.04
CA GLY A 56 -12.39 3.80 2.91
C GLY A 56 -11.49 5.04 2.85
N ALA A 57 -11.51 5.78 1.74
CA ALA A 57 -10.61 6.92 1.52
C ALA A 57 -11.23 8.31 1.77
N ASP A 58 -12.50 8.39 2.19
CA ASP A 58 -13.17 9.68 2.36
C ASP A 58 -13.74 9.89 3.78
N ARG A 59 -12.96 10.57 4.61
CA ARG A 59 -13.43 11.81 5.27
C ARG A 59 -12.24 12.66 5.73
N LYS A 60 -11.47 13.22 4.81
CA LYS A 60 -10.86 14.53 5.07
C LYS A 60 -11.76 15.54 4.39
N LEU A 61 -12.71 16.03 5.19
CA LEU A 61 -13.57 17.16 4.91
C LEU A 61 -12.76 18.23 4.18
N SER A 62 -13.04 18.38 2.90
CA SER A 62 -13.11 19.68 2.26
C SER A 62 -13.99 20.56 3.15
N HIS A 63 -13.36 21.47 3.91
CA HIS A 63 -13.85 22.82 4.23
C HIS A 63 -12.87 23.48 5.22
N LEU A 64 -12.35 24.64 4.78
CA LEU A 64 -11.67 25.72 5.53
C LEU A 64 -10.20 25.50 5.91
#